data_AF-A0A6G1X3R3-F1
#
_entry.id   AF-A0A6G1X3R3-F1
#
_cell.length_a   1.000
_cell.length_b   1.000
_cell.length_c   1.000
_cell.angle_alpha   90.00
_cell.angle_beta   90.00
_cell.angle_gamma   90.00
#
_symmetry.space_group_name_H-M   'P 1'
#
loop_
_entity.id
_entity.type
_entity.pdbx_description
1 polymer ?
#
loop_
_entity_poly.entity_id
_entity_poly.type
_entity_poly.pdbx_seq_one_letter_code
_entity_poly.pdbx_strand_id
1 'polypeptide(L)'
;MQPSVYNYLRNRPDLLHFVRMNPSWYRILSRNPEQIVLLEKTSKAFYGKTLTQKVGKLNESLSLLSMLLSMSDILNDQSYE
;
A
#
# COMPACT_ATOMS: atom_id res chain seq x y z
N MET A 1 21.31 2.80 -14.79
CA MET A 1 20.45 3.78 -14.10
C MET A 1 21.27 5.03 -13.84
N GLN A 2 20.80 6.19 -14.33
CA GLN A 2 21.55 7.44 -14.20
C GLN A 2 21.53 7.90 -12.72
N PRO A 3 22.65 8.40 -12.15
CA PRO A 3 22.75 8.69 -10.72
C PRO A 3 21.73 9.71 -10.19
N SER A 4 21.36 10.70 -11.01
CA SER A 4 20.38 11.72 -10.63
C SER A 4 18.98 11.14 -10.44
N VAL A 5 18.59 10.19 -11.30
CA VAL A 5 17.34 9.43 -11.17
C VAL A 5 17.35 8.58 -9.89
N TYR A 6 18.48 7.94 -9.59
CA TYR A 6 18.60 7.11 -8.39
C TYR A 6 18.48 7.95 -7.11
N ASN A 7 19.11 9.12 -7.05
CA ASN A 7 18.97 10.05 -5.93
C ASN A 7 17.52 10.55 -5.78
N TYR A 8 16.84 10.82 -6.90
CA TYR A 8 15.42 11.18 -6.88
C TYR A 8 14.54 10.07 -6.30
N LEU A 9 14.75 8.82 -6.74
CA LEU A 9 14.05 7.66 -6.20
C LEU A 9 14.34 7.43 -4.72
N ARG A 10 15.57 7.70 -4.27
CA ARG A 10 15.96 7.56 -2.86
C ARG A 10 15.23 8.54 -1.96
N ASN A 11 14.94 9.75 -2.45
CA ASN A 11 14.15 10.75 -1.74
C ASN A 11 12.65 10.44 -1.71
N ARG A 12 12.17 9.47 -2.50
CA ARG A 12 10.77 9.05 -2.55
C ARG A 12 10.63 7.53 -2.38
N PRO A 13 10.50 7.05 -1.13
CA PRO A 13 10.48 5.62 -0.84
C PRO A 13 9.33 4.87 -1.54
N ASP A 14 8.20 5.53 -1.80
CA ASP A 14 7.07 4.95 -2.54
C ASP A 14 7.46 4.61 -3.98
N LEU A 15 8.15 5.52 -4.67
CA LEU A 15 8.63 5.27 -6.03
C LEU A 15 9.71 4.18 -6.04
N LEU A 16 10.61 4.20 -5.05
CA LEU A 16 11.64 3.18 -4.90
C LEU A 16 11.01 1.78 -4.73
N HIS A 17 9.99 1.66 -3.88
CA HIS A 17 9.26 0.42 -3.67
C HIS A 17 8.54 -0.03 -4.95
N PHE A 18 7.86 0.90 -5.65
CA PHE A 18 7.20 0.59 -6.91
C PHE A 18 8.17 0.07 -7.99
N VAL A 19 9.35 0.69 -8.11
CA VAL A 19 10.40 0.25 -9.05
C VAL A 19 10.99 -1.11 -8.63
N ARG A 20 11.12 -1.40 -7.33
CA ARG A 20 11.52 -2.73 -6.84
C ARG A 20 10.50 -3.81 -7.18
N MET A 21 9.21 -3.49 -7.09
CA MET A 21 8.13 -4.40 -7.49
C MET A 21 8.05 -4.60 -9.01
N ASN A 22 8.51 -3.61 -9.78
CA ASN A 22 8.43 -3.62 -11.24
C ASN A 22 9.81 -3.38 -11.87
N PRO A 23 10.66 -4.42 -11.96
CA PRO A 23 12.05 -4.26 -12.38
C PRO A 23 12.22 -3.80 -13.85
N SER A 24 11.17 -3.88 -14.67
CA SER A 24 11.15 -3.30 -16.02
C SER A 24 11.47 -1.80 -16.02
N TRP A 25 11.04 -1.08 -14.98
CA TRP A 25 11.34 0.34 -14.81
C TRP A 25 12.83 0.63 -14.64
N TYR A 26 13.62 -0.33 -14.13
CA TYR A 26 15.08 -0.17 -14.09
C TYR A 26 15.67 0.00 -15.48
N ARG A 27 15.21 -0.80 -16.45
CA ARG A 27 15.63 -0.70 -17.85
C ARG A 27 15.09 0.55 -18.52
N ILE A 28 13.82 0.87 -18.27
CA ILE A 28 13.14 2.02 -18.90
C ILE A 28 13.84 3.33 -18.52
N LEU A 29 14.00 3.59 -17.23
CA LEU A 29 14.61 4.85 -16.76
C LEU A 29 16.14 4.86 -16.97
N SER A 30 16.77 3.70 -17.15
CA SER A 30 18.18 3.65 -17.55
C SER A 30 18.40 4.06 -19.01
N ARG A 31 17.38 3.91 -19.87
CA ARG A 31 17.45 4.34 -21.27
C ARG A 31 16.91 5.77 -21.43
N ASN A 32 15.77 6.04 -20.80
CA ASN A 32 15.05 7.31 -20.90
C ASN A 32 14.76 7.85 -19.49
N PRO A 33 15.68 8.63 -18.89
CA PRO A 33 15.50 9.17 -17.55
C PRO A 33 14.29 10.11 -17.42
N GLU A 34 13.84 10.73 -18.51
CA GLU A 34 12.67 11.63 -18.53
C GLU A 34 11.34 10.91 -18.25
N GLN A 35 11.30 9.58 -18.40
CA GLN A 35 10.10 8.79 -18.11
C GLN A 35 9.78 8.69 -16.60
N ILE A 36 10.54 9.38 -15.75
CA ILE A 36 10.26 9.47 -14.31
C ILE A 36 8.90 10.11 -14.01
N VAL A 37 8.42 11.02 -14.87
CA VAL A 37 7.07 11.60 -14.76
C VAL A 37 6.00 10.52 -15.00
N LEU A 38 6.25 9.62 -15.96
CA LEU A 38 5.36 8.50 -16.25
C LEU A 38 5.38 7.48 -15.10
N LEU A 39 6.56 7.23 -14.50
CA LEU A 39 6.72 6.41 -13.30
C LEU A 39 5.85 6.95 -12.16
N GLU A 40 5.88 8.26 -11.91
CA GLU A 40 5.06 8.86 -10.85
C GLU A 40 3.56 8.67 -11.10
N LYS A 41 3.10 8.88 -12.33
CA LYS A 41 1.69 8.69 -12.69
C LYS A 41 1.25 7.23 -12.53
N THR A 42 2.08 6.29 -12.99
CA THR A 42 1.80 4.85 -12.87
C THR A 42 1.88 4.35 -11.44
N SER A 43 2.84 4.84 -10.66
CA SER A 43 2.96 4.56 -9.23
C SER A 43 1.73 5.05 -8.46
N LYS A 44 1.26 6.27 -8.71
CA LYS A 44 0.01 6.79 -8.12
C LYS A 44 -1.19 5.92 -8.45
N ALA A 45 -1.32 5.46 -9.70
CA ALA A 45 -2.39 4.56 -10.10
C ALA A 45 -2.27 3.17 -9.44
N PHE A 46 -1.04 2.65 -9.30
CA PHE A 46 -0.76 1.39 -8.62
C PHE A 46 -1.15 1.46 -7.14
N TYR A 47 -0.63 2.45 -6.41
CA TYR A 47 -0.95 2.63 -5.00
C TYR A 47 -2.40 3.07 -4.75
N GLY A 48 -3.00 3.83 -5.67
CA GLY A 48 -4.43 4.13 -5.63
C GLY A 48 -5.30 2.86 -5.63
N LYS A 49 -4.88 1.82 -6.34
CA LYS A 49 -5.51 0.49 -6.29
C LYS A 49 -5.11 -0.33 -5.05
N THR A 50 -3.88 -0.17 -4.55
CA THR A 50 -3.40 -0.86 -3.34
C THR A 50 -4.02 -0.29 -2.04
N LEU A 51 -4.39 0.99 -2.02
CA LEU A 51 -5.10 1.59 -0.88
C LEU A 51 -6.43 0.86 -0.63
N THR A 52 -7.13 0.46 -1.69
CA THR A 52 -8.36 -0.35 -1.62
C THR A 52 -8.13 -1.69 -0.91
N GLN A 53 -6.96 -2.30 -1.08
CA GLN A 53 -6.64 -3.57 -0.40
C GLN A 53 -6.42 -3.39 1.11
N LYS A 54 -5.87 -2.25 1.54
CA LYS A 54 -5.68 -1.98 2.97
C LYS A 54 -6.99 -1.67 3.68
N VAL A 55 -7.92 -0.93 3.06
CA VAL A 55 -9.29 -0.77 3.62
C VAL A 55 -10.06 -2.09 3.67
N GLY A 56 -9.82 -3.00 2.73
CA GLY A 56 -10.37 -4.36 2.79
C GLY A 56 -9.96 -5.13 4.05
N LYS A 57 -8.68 -5.10 4.43
CA LYS A 57 -8.18 -5.77 5.64
C LYS A 57 -8.64 -5.10 6.95
N LEU A 58 -8.88 -3.79 6.92
CA LEU A 58 -9.44 -3.06 8.06
C LEU A 58 -10.87 -3.52 8.38
N ASN A 59 -11.70 -3.75 7.35
CA ASN A 59 -13.06 -4.29 7.54
C ASN A 59 -13.05 -5.69 8.18
N GLU A 60 -12.13 -6.56 7.76
CA GLU A 60 -12.01 -7.92 8.28
C GLU A 60 -11.66 -7.93 9.78
N SER A 61 -10.80 -7.01 10.20
CA SER A 61 -10.45 -6.82 11.62
C SER A 61 -11.60 -6.23 12.44
N LEU A 62 -12.39 -5.32 11.85
CA LEU A 62 -13.58 -4.75 12.48
C LEU A 62 -14.68 -5.81 12.70
N SER A 63 -14.90 -6.70 11.74
CA SER A 63 -15.90 -7.77 11.84
C SER A 63 -15.61 -8.76 12.98
N LEU A 64 -14.34 -9.13 13.15
CA LEU A 64 -13.90 -9.98 14.27
C LEU A 64 -14.06 -9.26 15.62
N LEU A 65 -13.75 -7.96 15.68
CA LEU A 65 -13.94 -7.15 16.90
C LEU A 65 -15.42 -7.03 17.28
N SER A 66 -16.32 -6.81 16.31
CA SER A 66 -17.76 -6.76 16.55
C SER A 66 -18.29 -8.09 17.10
N MET A 67 -17.82 -9.23 16.56
CA MET A 67 -18.18 -10.55 17.07
C MET A 67 -17.72 -10.76 18.52
N LEU A 68 -16.51 -10.31 18.87
CA LEU A 68 -15.99 -10.38 20.24
C LEU A 68 -16.79 -9.51 21.22
N LEU A 69 -17.16 -8.29 20.82
CA LEU A 69 -17.97 -7.38 21.63
C LEU A 69 -19.38 -7.96 21.89
N SER A 70 -20.03 -8.49 20.84
CA SER A 70 -21.34 -9.13 21.00
C SER A 70 -21.30 -10.36 21.92
N MET A 71 -20.20 -11.14 21.91
CA MET A 71 -20.02 -12.23 22.87
C MET A 71 -19.83 -11.71 24.31
N SER A 72 -19.13 -10.59 24.50
CA SER A 72 -18.95 -10.00 25.83
C SER A 72 -20.23 -9.43 26.42
N ASP A 73 -21.13 -8.89 25.59
CA ASP A 73 -22.46 -8.45 26.04
C ASP A 73 -23.30 -9.64 26.52
N ILE A 74 -23.28 -10.76 25.78
CA ILE A 74 -24.00 -12.00 26.16
C ILE A 74 -23.45 -12.58 27.47
N LEU A 75 -22.12 -12.57 27.66
CA LEU A 75 -21.49 -13.09 28.87
C LEU A 75 -21.79 -12.21 30.10
N ASN A 76 -21.88 -10.89 29.91
CA ASN A 76 -22.22 -9.96 30.97
C ASN A 76 -23.72 -10.06 31.33
N ASP A 77 -24.59 -10.26 30.33
CA ASP A 77 -26.03 -10.44 30.51
C ASP A 77 -26.35 -11.76 31.27
N GLN A 78 -25.59 -12.84 31.04
CA GLN A 78 -25.75 -14.11 31.77
C GLN A 78 -25.21 -14.11 33.21
N SER A 79 -24.45 -13.10 33.62
CA SER A 79 -23.95 -12.97 35.00
C SER A 79 -24.89 -12.21 35.95
N TYR A 80 -26.09 -11.84 35.51
CA TYR A 80 -27.12 -11.14 36.30
C TYR A 80 -28.43 -11.95 36.50
N GLU A 81 -28.39 -13.27 36.45
CA GLU A 81 -29.44 -14.15 37.03
C GLU A 81 -28.92 -14.98 38.21
#